data_AF-A0A318KCJ7-F1
#
_entry.id   AF-A0A318KCJ7-F1
#
_cell.length_a   1.000
_cell.length_b   1.000
_cell.length_c   1.000
_cell.angle_alpha   90.00
_cell.angle_beta   90.00
_cell.angle_gamma   90.00
#
_symmetry.space_group_name_H-M   'P 1'
#
loop_
_entity.id
_entity.type
_entity.pdbx_description
1 polymer ?
#
loop_
_entity_poly.entity_id
_entity_poly.type
_entity_poly.pdbx_seq_one_letter_code
_entity_poly.pdbx_strand_id
1 'polypeptide(L)'
;MAFTDQLNDCKNAAIKCIAEYLQNRDDLKDKLENPKKSLDEMFKYIIGEASKRKTGNCAVIDDETVFGWAVHYYDEDDIKIAKVNAKVNVKAECEPQCKVKPMKAKAKKEKISDTIQLNLFEV
;
A
#
# COMPACT_ATOMS: atom_id res chain seq x y z
N MET A 1 -0.89 -23.43 -12.12
CA MET A 1 0.53 -23.06 -12.24
C MET A 1 1.09 -22.93 -10.84
N ALA A 2 2.35 -23.34 -10.64
CA ALA A 2 3.02 -23.09 -9.37
C ALA A 2 3.30 -21.60 -9.19
N PHE A 3 3.41 -21.12 -7.96
CA PHE A 3 3.70 -19.71 -7.67
C PHE A 3 5.01 -19.23 -8.33
N THR A 4 6.04 -20.08 -8.35
CA THR A 4 7.33 -19.82 -9.00
C THR A 4 7.21 -19.66 -10.52
N ASP A 5 6.30 -20.40 -11.14
CA ASP A 5 6.02 -20.33 -12.57
C ASP A 5 5.33 -19.00 -12.93
N GLN A 6 4.35 -18.60 -12.11
CA GLN A 6 3.71 -17.29 -12.22
C GLN A 6 4.73 -16.15 -12.07
N LEU A 7 5.67 -16.27 -11.13
CA LEU A 7 6.71 -15.27 -10.90
C LEU A 7 7.65 -15.08 -12.11
N ASN A 8 8.01 -16.18 -12.76
CA ASN A 8 8.85 -16.15 -13.95
C ASN A 8 8.12 -15.56 -15.17
N ASP A 9 6.82 -15.83 -15.31
CA ASP A 9 5.98 -15.26 -16.38
C ASP A 9 5.64 -13.77 -16.15
N CYS A 10 5.50 -13.35 -14.89
CA CYS A 10 5.17 -11.97 -14.54
C CYS A 10 6.23 -10.98 -15.05
N LYS A 11 5.83 -10.03 -15.91
CA LYS A 11 6.72 -9.00 -16.46
C LYS A 11 6.82 -7.73 -15.58
N ASN A 12 5.91 -7.57 -14.63
CA ASN A 12 5.84 -6.38 -13.78
C ASN A 12 6.83 -6.47 -12.62
N ALA A 13 7.79 -5.54 -12.56
CA ALA A 13 8.82 -5.49 -11.53
C ALA A 13 8.22 -5.38 -10.11
N ALA A 14 7.14 -4.62 -9.91
CA ALA A 14 6.52 -4.48 -8.59
C ALA A 14 5.95 -5.81 -8.08
N ILE A 15 5.32 -6.59 -8.97
CA ILE A 15 4.80 -7.91 -8.63
C ILE A 15 5.94 -8.86 -8.26
N LYS A 16 7.08 -8.78 -8.96
CA LYS A 16 8.26 -9.59 -8.63
C LYS A 16 8.79 -9.29 -7.23
N CYS A 17 8.99 -8.02 -6.89
CA CYS A 17 9.47 -7.63 -5.56
C CYS A 17 8.57 -8.18 -4.43
N ILE A 18 7.25 -8.05 -4.59
CA ILE A 18 6.28 -8.54 -3.61
C ILE A 18 6.32 -10.08 -3.53
N ALA A 19 6.41 -10.75 -4.68
CA ALA A 19 6.45 -12.20 -4.74
C ALA A 19 7.74 -12.79 -4.13
N GLU A 20 8.90 -12.16 -4.38
CA GLU A 20 10.17 -12.54 -3.75
C GLU A 20 10.11 -12.35 -2.23
N TYR A 21 9.49 -11.27 -1.75
CA TYR A 21 9.25 -11.07 -0.31
C TYR A 21 8.41 -12.20 0.29
N LEU A 22 7.35 -12.62 -0.39
CA LEU A 22 6.49 -13.73 0.06
C LEU A 22 7.22 -15.09 0.02
N GLN A 23 8.10 -15.33 -0.96
CA GLN A 23 8.89 -16.57 -1.02
C GLN A 23 9.93 -16.71 0.07
N ASN A 24 10.49 -15.59 0.52
CA ASN A 24 11.45 -15.57 1.62
C ASN A 24 10.80 -15.85 2.98
N ARG A 25 9.46 -15.82 3.07
CA ARG A 25 8.70 -16.13 4.29
C ARG A 25 8.32 -17.59 4.33
N ASP A 26 8.81 -18.33 5.32
CA ASP A 26 8.47 -19.74 5.51
C ASP A 26 7.02 -19.95 5.97
N ASP A 27 6.45 -18.98 6.70
CA ASP A 27 5.11 -19.09 7.29
C ASP A 27 3.95 -19.10 6.27
N LEU A 28 4.22 -18.62 5.05
CA LEU A 28 3.24 -18.55 3.97
C LEU A 28 3.51 -19.54 2.83
N LYS A 29 4.58 -20.34 2.88
CA LYS A 29 4.96 -21.25 1.78
C LYS A 29 3.85 -22.25 1.47
N ASP A 30 3.29 -22.90 2.48
CA ASP A 30 2.16 -23.82 2.31
C ASP A 30 0.94 -23.14 1.68
N LYS A 31 0.69 -21.86 2.02
CA LYS A 31 -0.41 -21.08 1.45
C LYS A 31 -0.13 -20.61 0.02
N LEU A 32 1.13 -20.37 -0.32
CA LEU A 32 1.60 -19.97 -1.64
C LEU A 32 1.49 -21.11 -2.67
N GLU A 33 1.63 -22.36 -2.21
CA GLU A 33 1.48 -23.54 -3.07
C GLU A 33 0.04 -23.80 -3.50
N ASN A 34 -0.95 -23.12 -2.90
CA ASN A 34 -2.34 -23.23 -3.30
C ASN A 34 -2.58 -22.66 -4.70
N PRO A 35 -2.94 -23.50 -5.69
CA PRO A 35 -3.15 -23.07 -7.09
C PRO A 35 -4.41 -22.22 -7.28
N LYS A 36 -5.20 -22.04 -6.22
CA LYS A 36 -6.38 -21.17 -6.22
C LYS A 36 -6.03 -19.68 -6.12
N LYS A 37 -4.82 -19.33 -5.69
CA LYS A 37 -4.38 -17.93 -5.54
C LYS A 37 -3.42 -17.57 -6.68
N SER A 38 -3.66 -16.42 -7.31
CA SER A 38 -2.85 -15.92 -8.44
C SER A 38 -2.14 -14.62 -8.10
N LEU A 39 -0.91 -14.44 -8.61
CA LEU A 39 -0.17 -13.18 -8.46
C LEU A 39 -0.95 -11.96 -8.99
N ASP A 40 -1.66 -12.12 -10.10
CA ASP A 40 -2.46 -11.05 -10.71
C ASP A 40 -3.64 -10.61 -9.82
N GLU A 41 -4.26 -11.56 -9.11
CA GLU A 41 -5.34 -11.29 -8.16
C GLU A 41 -4.82 -10.57 -6.91
N MET A 42 -3.69 -11.02 -6.37
CA MET A 42 -3.02 -10.33 -5.27
C MET A 42 -2.66 -8.89 -5.64
N PHE A 43 -2.15 -8.66 -6.86
CA PHE A 43 -1.86 -7.31 -7.33
C PHE A 43 -3.12 -6.44 -7.48
N LYS A 44 -4.22 -6.99 -8.00
CA LYS A 44 -5.52 -6.29 -8.05
C LYS A 44 -6.04 -5.92 -6.68
N TYR A 45 -5.89 -6.81 -5.70
CA TYR A 45 -6.27 -6.54 -4.31
C TYR A 45 -5.47 -5.36 -3.74
N ILE A 46 -4.14 -5.37 -3.91
CA ILE A 46 -3.26 -4.28 -3.49
C ILE A 46 -3.65 -2.95 -4.14
N ILE A 47 -3.95 -2.94 -5.45
CA ILE A 47 -4.43 -1.73 -6.14
C ILE A 47 -5.77 -1.25 -5.56
N GLY A 48 -6.66 -2.17 -5.21
CA GLY A 48 -7.94 -1.87 -4.57
C GLY A 48 -7.75 -1.19 -3.20
N GLU A 49 -6.88 -1.74 -2.36
CA GLU A 49 -6.53 -1.16 -1.06
C GLU A 49 -5.83 0.21 -1.20
N ALA A 50 -4.85 0.32 -2.09
CA ALA A 50 -4.19 1.59 -2.40
C ALA A 50 -5.18 2.64 -2.92
N SER A 51 -6.17 2.21 -3.72
CA SER A 51 -7.21 3.10 -4.25
C SER A 51 -8.17 3.62 -3.18
N LYS A 52 -8.36 2.90 -2.07
CA LYS A 52 -9.15 3.40 -0.92
C LYS A 52 -8.39 4.45 -0.14
N ARG A 53 -7.05 4.35 -0.10
CA ARG A 53 -6.16 5.28 0.61
C ARG A 53 -5.66 6.45 -0.25
N LYS A 54 -5.90 6.40 -1.57
CA LYS A 54 -5.47 7.48 -2.48
C LYS A 54 -6.13 8.80 -2.10
N THR A 55 -5.36 9.88 -2.13
CA THR A 55 -5.87 11.24 -1.92
C THR A 55 -5.87 11.96 -3.27
N GLY A 56 -7.06 12.21 -3.81
CA GLY A 56 -7.22 12.75 -5.16
C GLY A 56 -6.80 11.74 -6.23
N ASN A 57 -5.73 12.07 -6.98
CA ASN A 57 -5.27 11.30 -8.14
C ASN A 57 -3.98 10.50 -7.88
N CYS A 58 -3.45 10.54 -6.65
CA CYS A 58 -2.20 9.88 -6.27
C CYS A 58 -2.38 9.10 -4.95
N ALA A 59 -1.74 7.94 -4.86
CA ALA A 59 -1.61 7.17 -3.62
C ALA A 59 -0.13 7.09 -3.28
N VAL A 60 0.23 7.46 -2.05
CA VAL A 60 1.56 7.22 -1.49
C VAL A 60 1.40 6.13 -0.45
N ILE A 61 1.92 4.94 -0.75
CA ILE A 61 1.88 3.77 0.13
C ILE A 61 3.31 3.33 0.35
N ASP A 62 3.65 3.01 1.59
CA ASP A 62 4.95 2.47 1.98
C ASP A 62 5.08 0.99 1.54
N ASP A 63 6.29 0.57 1.20
CA ASP A 63 6.59 -0.82 0.80
C ASP A 63 6.14 -1.83 1.86
N GLU A 64 6.33 -1.54 3.15
CA GLU A 64 5.91 -2.42 4.25
C GLU A 64 4.40 -2.61 4.27
N THR A 65 3.64 -1.56 3.95
CA THR A 65 2.17 -1.64 3.88
C THR A 65 1.73 -2.51 2.71
N VAL A 66 2.38 -2.38 1.55
CA VAL A 66 2.09 -3.20 0.36
C VAL A 66 2.38 -4.67 0.66
N PHE A 67 3.51 -4.98 1.29
CA PHE A 67 3.84 -6.34 1.71
C PHE A 67 2.86 -6.87 2.75
N GLY A 68 2.43 -6.06 3.70
CA GLY A 68 1.40 -6.41 4.68
C GLY A 68 0.08 -6.83 4.00
N TRP A 69 -0.38 -6.08 3.00
CA TRP A 69 -1.57 -6.46 2.23
C TRP A 69 -1.39 -7.76 1.45
N ALA A 70 -0.22 -7.99 0.87
CA ALA A 70 0.08 -9.23 0.17
C ALA A 70 0.03 -10.43 1.14
N VAL A 71 0.61 -10.29 2.33
CA VAL A 71 0.57 -11.30 3.40
C VAL A 71 -0.87 -11.57 3.84
N HIS A 72 -1.64 -10.53 4.15
CA HIS A 72 -3.05 -10.67 4.48
C HIS A 72 -3.85 -11.37 3.38
N TYR A 73 -3.53 -11.10 2.12
CA TYR A 73 -4.18 -11.76 0.99
C TYR A 73 -3.97 -13.28 0.98
N TYR A 74 -2.75 -13.75 1.29
CA TYR A 74 -2.49 -15.18 1.37
C TYR A 74 -2.99 -15.79 2.67
N ASP A 75 -3.02 -15.04 3.76
CA ASP A 75 -3.49 -15.52 5.05
C ASP A 75 -5.01 -15.75 5.10
N GLU A 76 -5.81 -14.86 4.50
CA GLU A 76 -7.27 -15.03 4.47
C GLU A 76 -7.72 -15.90 3.27
N ASP A 77 -8.41 -17.01 3.53
CA ASP A 77 -8.77 -17.99 2.51
C ASP A 77 -9.94 -17.56 1.59
N ASP A 78 -10.71 -16.52 1.94
CA ASP A 78 -11.89 -16.05 1.16
C ASP A 78 -11.92 -14.51 1.01
N ILE A 79 -10.95 -13.93 0.30
CA ILE A 79 -11.00 -12.50 -0.07
C ILE A 79 -11.77 -12.34 -1.38
N LYS A 80 -12.97 -11.74 -1.29
CA LYS A 80 -13.75 -11.32 -2.46
C LYS A 80 -13.13 -10.07 -3.09
N ILE A 81 -12.34 -10.25 -4.14
CA ILE A 81 -11.85 -9.13 -4.95
C ILE A 81 -13.03 -8.59 -5.76
N ALA A 82 -13.66 -7.51 -5.29
CA ALA A 82 -14.63 -6.77 -6.09
C ALA A 82 -13.93 -6.27 -7.36
N LYS A 83 -14.53 -6.51 -8.53
CA LYS A 83 -13.98 -6.11 -9.82
C LYS A 83 -13.83 -4.58 -9.86
N VAL A 84 -12.63 -4.09 -9.60
CA VAL A 84 -12.34 -2.66 -9.64
C VAL A 84 -12.35 -2.23 -11.09
N ASN A 85 -13.38 -1.51 -11.51
CA ASN A 85 -13.43 -0.82 -12.79
C ASN A 85 -12.53 0.43 -12.74
N ALA A 86 -11.23 0.20 -12.58
CA ALA A 86 -10.24 1.27 -12.63
C ALA A 86 -10.13 1.78 -14.07
N LYS A 87 -10.90 2.83 -14.40
CA LYS A 87 -10.74 3.58 -15.65
C LYS A 87 -9.44 4.38 -15.54
N VAL A 88 -8.34 3.81 -16.02
CA VAL A 88 -7.06 4.51 -16.16
C VAL A 88 -7.21 5.55 -17.25
N ASN A 89 -7.45 6.79 -16.88
CA ASN A 89 -7.43 7.90 -17.82
C ASN A 89 -5.98 8.39 -17.96
N VAL A 90 -5.23 7.78 -18.87
CA VAL A 90 -3.88 8.26 -19.25
C VAL A 90 -4.05 9.60 -19.96
N LYS A 91 -3.92 10.71 -19.23
CA LYS A 91 -3.61 11.99 -19.86
C LYS A 91 -2.10 11.98 -20.15
N ALA A 92 -1.74 11.57 -21.35
CA ALA A 92 -0.40 11.76 -21.88
C ALA A 92 -0.27 13.22 -22.33
N GLU A 93 -0.10 14.13 -21.38
CA GLU A 93 0.44 15.46 -21.69
C GLU A 93 1.07 16.03 -20.41
N CYS A 94 2.39 16.03 -20.36
CA CYS A 94 3.13 16.99 -19.56
C CYS A 94 4.45 17.27 -20.29
N GLU A 95 4.39 18.24 -21.19
CA GLU A 95 5.57 18.97 -21.63
C GLU A 95 6.26 19.60 -20.40
N PRO A 96 7.61 19.66 -20.36
CA PRO A 96 8.34 20.06 -19.17
C PRO A 96 8.32 21.58 -19.03
N GLN A 97 7.46 22.13 -18.18
CA GLN A 97 7.61 23.55 -17.83
C GLN A 97 7.14 23.94 -16.43
N CYS A 98 8.03 24.74 -15.83
CA CYS A 98 7.83 25.72 -14.75
C CYS A 98 8.13 25.28 -13.30
N LYS A 99 9.37 25.58 -12.92
CA LYS A 99 9.92 25.80 -11.58
C LYS A 99 8.91 26.48 -10.63
N VAL A 100 8.64 25.87 -9.48
CA VAL A 100 8.10 26.55 -8.28
C VAL A 100 8.90 26.18 -7.03
N LYS A 101 9.02 27.18 -6.15
CA LYS A 101 10.03 27.46 -5.11
C LYS A 101 9.94 26.53 -3.88
N PRO A 102 11.00 26.43 -3.05
CA PRO A 102 11.03 25.57 -1.86
C PRO A 102 10.00 26.03 -0.81
N MET A 103 9.05 25.15 -0.47
CA MET A 103 8.15 25.37 0.66
C MET A 103 8.86 24.92 1.94
N LYS A 104 9.28 25.91 2.73
CA LYS A 104 9.77 25.74 4.10
C LYS A 104 8.66 25.11 4.95
N ALA A 105 8.82 23.85 5.37
CA ALA A 105 8.03 23.28 6.44
C ALA A 105 8.47 23.91 7.76
N LYS A 106 7.71 24.92 8.22
CA LYS A 106 7.82 25.46 9.56
C LYS A 106 7.11 24.51 10.52
N ALA A 107 7.85 24.06 11.53
CA ALA A 107 7.33 23.48 12.76
C ALA A 107 6.19 24.33 13.33
N LYS A 108 5.06 23.70 13.66
CA LYS A 108 4.05 24.27 14.54
C LYS A 108 3.73 23.28 15.64
N LYS A 109 4.31 23.61 16.80
CA LYS A 109 3.94 23.22 18.16
C LYS A 109 2.44 23.44 18.34
N GLU A 110 1.70 22.39 18.66
CA GLU A 110 0.32 22.48 19.12
C GLU A 110 0.32 22.96 20.58
N LYS A 111 -0.37 24.07 20.84
CA LYS A 111 -0.56 24.65 22.16
C LYS A 111 -1.82 24.02 22.75
N ILE A 112 -1.65 23.22 23.80
CA ILE A 112 -2.73 22.82 24.69
C ILE A 112 -3.00 24.03 25.60
N SER A 113 -4.21 24.58 25.50
CA SER A 113 -4.69 25.69 26.32
C SER A 113 -5.89 25.20 27.12
N ASP A 114 -5.66 24.67 28.32
CA ASP A 114 -6.72 24.54 29.30
C ASP A 114 -6.19 24.90 30.70
N THR A 115 -6.73 26.02 31.15
CA THR A 115 -6.73 26.59 32.48
C THR A 115 -6.96 25.54 33.57
N ILE A 116 -5.93 25.17 34.34
CA ILE A 116 -6.09 24.76 35.73
C ILE A 116 -4.93 25.36 36.54
N GLN A 117 -5.14 26.57 37.05
CA GLN A 117 -4.42 27.10 38.20
C GLN A 117 -5.09 26.50 39.44
N LEU A 118 -4.61 25.35 39.91
CA LEU A 118 -4.93 24.87 41.26
C LEU A 118 -3.71 25.08 42.15
N ASN A 119 -3.55 26.29 42.66
CA ASN A 119 -2.90 26.49 43.95
C ASN A 119 -3.97 26.21 45.01
N LEU A 120 -3.93 25.02 45.62
CA LEU A 120 -4.80 24.61 46.73
C LEU A 120 -4.05 23.78 47.78
N PHE A 121 -2.84 24.18 48.15
CA PHE A 121 -2.27 23.71 49.42
C PHE A 121 -1.73 24.91 50.20
N GLU A 122 -2.66 25.64 50.82
CA GLU A 122 -2.46 26.18 52.16
C GLU A 122 -2.71 25.03 53.14
N VAL A 123 -1.66 24.54 53.80
CA VAL A 123 -1.59 24.17 55.23
C VAL A 123 -0.13 24.32 55.65
#